data_AF-A0AAU2ABR1-F1
#
_entry.id   AF-A0AAU2ABR1-F1
#
_cell.length_a   1.000
_cell.length_b   1.000
_cell.length_c   1.000
_cell.angle_alpha   90.00
_cell.angle_beta   90.00
_cell.angle_gamma   90.00
#
_symmetry.space_group_name_H-M   'P 1'
#
loop_
_entity.id
_entity.type
_entity.pdbx_description
1 polymer ?
#
loop_
_entity_poly.entity_id
_entity_poly.type
_entity_poly.pdbx_seq_one_letter_code
_entity_poly.pdbx_strand_id
1 'polypeptide(L)'
;MFKRTAVYVRGKTRSSKGRPAFAAFLAVTIAITLLQALLSLTPAQATSVNDCPGGAYSGEGSSSCPNLHNSDLVNQRAFPHALYRGDSRLPYEIFTHGFTARGSNDDLVSHIQGDRTNNSNFISTSGNLGLSETFARSQGVRNLDSAIAEPACSTGKMAIFAGIPWLGQLLLESCIGNVIRAETFVYVIDPMWARNALYVPDQIRGNANLYRQYVSQDEWAYVHRIPREAILGVRVYKMTARRDRGDTLDLRTLTFTYERFLANHYHTAARIDYDPGDDPIAHWNYYSDLHTPSLPVNQYNRGCSAADMCRGG
;
A
#
# COMPACT_ATOMS: atom_id res chain seq x y z
N MET A 1 95.96 -43.08 43.36
CA MET A 1 95.24 -43.35 42.09
C MET A 1 93.84 -43.81 42.44
N PHE A 2 92.91 -42.87 42.63
CA PHE A 2 91.52 -43.16 43.00
C PHE A 2 90.57 -42.17 42.31
N LYS A 3 89.48 -42.73 41.80
CA LYS A 3 88.53 -42.20 40.81
C LYS A 3 87.84 -40.90 41.27
N ARG A 4 87.80 -39.91 40.38
CA ARG A 4 86.88 -38.77 40.45
C ARG A 4 85.48 -39.26 40.11
N THR A 5 84.56 -39.13 41.05
CA THR A 5 83.15 -39.50 40.90
C THR A 5 82.34 -38.20 40.82
N ALA A 6 81.53 -38.05 39.79
CA ALA A 6 80.74 -36.85 39.53
C ALA A 6 79.56 -36.74 40.49
N VAL A 7 79.39 -35.54 41.06
CA VAL A 7 78.22 -35.12 41.84
C VAL A 7 77.20 -34.54 40.87
N TYR A 8 75.99 -35.10 40.82
CA TYR A 8 74.85 -34.49 40.12
C TYR A 8 73.66 -34.40 41.08
N VAL A 9 73.10 -33.19 41.17
CA VAL A 9 72.09 -32.79 42.15
C VAL A 9 70.69 -33.07 41.63
N ARG A 10 69.95 -33.85 42.42
CA ARG A 10 68.51 -33.78 42.78
C ARG A 10 67.54 -33.10 41.79
N GLY A 11 66.65 -33.92 41.23
CA GLY A 11 65.33 -33.51 40.77
C GLY A 11 64.31 -34.64 41.01
N LYS A 12 63.55 -34.57 42.10
CA LYS A 12 62.36 -35.43 42.32
C LYS A 12 61.21 -34.83 41.50
N THR A 13 60.89 -35.40 40.35
CA THR A 13 59.63 -35.13 39.65
C THR A 13 58.56 -36.12 40.11
N ARG A 14 57.43 -35.55 40.57
CA ARG A 14 56.25 -36.26 41.04
C ARG A 14 55.67 -37.16 39.95
N SER A 15 55.34 -38.39 40.35
CA SER A 15 54.38 -39.25 39.66
C SER A 15 52.99 -38.60 39.69
N SER A 16 52.47 -38.17 38.54
CA SER A 16 51.03 -37.89 38.37
C SER A 16 50.36 -39.08 37.70
N LYS A 17 50.11 -40.14 38.48
CA LYS A 17 49.00 -41.06 38.20
C LYS A 17 47.70 -40.27 38.37
N GLY A 18 46.97 -40.10 37.28
CA GLY A 18 45.59 -39.67 37.32
C GLY A 18 45.19 -38.89 36.08
N ARG A 19 44.51 -39.57 35.15
CA ARG A 19 43.28 -39.15 34.45
C ARG A 19 43.16 -39.82 33.06
N PRO A 20 42.58 -41.04 32.97
CA PRO A 20 41.94 -41.52 31.75
C PRO A 20 40.42 -41.33 31.79
N ALA A 21 39.88 -40.43 32.64
CA ALA A 21 38.44 -40.21 32.77
C ALA A 21 37.94 -38.88 32.14
N PHE A 22 38.83 -37.92 31.87
CA PHE A 22 38.41 -36.61 31.34
C PHE A 22 38.30 -36.55 29.81
N ALA A 23 39.02 -37.40 29.08
CA ALA A 23 38.97 -37.42 27.62
C ALA A 23 37.69 -38.10 27.07
N ALA A 24 37.16 -39.09 27.79
CA ALA A 24 35.93 -39.79 27.40
C ALA A 24 34.67 -38.93 27.61
N PHE A 25 34.65 -38.07 28.64
CA PHE A 25 33.52 -37.18 28.90
C PHE A 25 33.40 -36.04 27.87
N LEU A 26 34.52 -35.56 27.31
CA LEU A 26 34.49 -34.47 26.33
C LEU A 26 34.01 -34.93 24.93
N ALA A 27 34.33 -36.17 24.54
CA ALA A 27 33.90 -36.73 23.26
C ALA A 27 32.39 -37.04 23.24
N VAL A 28 31.83 -37.48 24.37
CA VAL A 28 30.40 -37.77 24.51
C VAL A 28 29.57 -36.48 24.56
N THR A 29 30.03 -35.42 25.24
CA THR A 29 29.31 -34.14 25.24
C THR A 29 29.31 -33.47 23.87
N ILE A 30 30.42 -33.50 23.12
CA ILE A 30 30.46 -32.94 21.76
C ILE A 30 29.52 -33.72 20.80
N ALA A 31 29.46 -35.05 20.93
CA ALA A 31 28.53 -35.87 20.14
C ALA A 31 27.06 -35.60 20.50
N ILE A 32 26.75 -35.41 21.79
CA ILE A 32 25.39 -35.07 22.25
C ILE A 32 25.00 -33.65 21.81
N THR A 33 25.91 -32.66 21.83
CA THR A 33 25.60 -31.31 21.36
C THR A 33 25.44 -31.23 19.84
N LEU A 34 26.20 -32.01 19.06
CA LEU A 34 26.01 -32.13 17.60
C LEU A 34 24.72 -32.86 17.25
N LEU A 35 24.33 -33.89 18.01
CA LEU A 35 23.07 -34.61 17.81
C LEU A 35 21.86 -33.75 18.23
N GLN A 36 21.98 -32.94 19.29
CA GLN A 36 20.96 -31.96 19.67
C GLN A 36 20.83 -30.84 18.64
N ALA A 37 21.92 -30.39 18.00
CA ALA A 37 21.86 -29.43 16.90
C ALA A 37 21.19 -29.99 15.64
N LEU A 38 21.34 -31.30 15.37
CA LEU A 38 20.64 -31.99 14.28
C LEU A 38 19.15 -32.25 14.60
N LEU A 39 18.80 -32.42 15.88
CA LEU A 39 17.41 -32.61 16.34
C LEU A 39 16.67 -31.30 16.64
N SER A 40 17.38 -30.16 16.72
CA SER A 40 16.81 -28.81 16.80
C SER A 40 16.76 -28.09 15.45
N LEU A 41 17.05 -28.80 14.36
CA LEU A 41 16.50 -28.47 13.06
C LEU A 41 14.97 -28.65 13.18
N THR A 42 14.29 -27.56 13.54
CA THR A 42 12.84 -27.47 13.41
C THR A 42 12.48 -27.99 12.03
N PRO A 43 11.57 -28.98 11.90
CA PRO A 43 11.15 -29.43 10.59
C PRO A 43 10.72 -28.20 9.81
N ALA A 44 11.18 -28.09 8.56
CA ALA A 44 10.69 -27.08 7.64
C ALA A 44 9.16 -27.18 7.69
N GLN A 45 8.52 -26.16 8.27
CA GLN A 45 7.07 -26.15 8.34
C GLN A 45 6.60 -26.10 6.91
N ALA A 46 5.95 -27.18 6.48
CA ALA A 46 5.23 -27.20 5.23
C ALA A 46 4.23 -26.05 5.29
N THR A 47 4.25 -25.20 4.28
CA THR A 47 3.24 -24.16 4.05
C THR A 47 1.88 -24.80 4.22
N SER A 48 1.12 -24.38 5.23
CA SER A 48 -0.14 -25.03 5.56
C SER A 48 -1.18 -24.69 4.49
N VAL A 49 -2.24 -25.50 4.38
CA VAL A 49 -3.39 -25.24 3.49
C VAL A 49 -4.12 -23.92 3.86
N ASN A 50 -3.72 -23.25 4.95
CA ASN A 50 -4.18 -21.93 5.37
C ASN A 50 -3.23 -20.78 4.97
N ASP A 51 -2.18 -21.06 4.18
CA ASP A 51 -1.24 -20.05 3.68
C ASP A 51 -1.86 -19.34 2.48
N CYS A 52 -2.81 -18.45 2.78
CA CYS A 52 -3.46 -17.62 1.77
C CYS A 52 -2.44 -16.67 1.13
N PRO A 53 -2.33 -16.61 -0.21
CA PRO A 53 -1.52 -15.61 -0.89
C PRO A 53 -1.94 -14.21 -0.44
N GLY A 54 -0.97 -13.39 -0.04
CA GLY A 54 -1.24 -12.08 0.56
C GLY A 54 -1.60 -12.07 2.06
N GLY A 55 -1.74 -13.22 2.71
CA GLY A 55 -2.04 -13.33 4.15
C GLY A 55 -3.49 -13.00 4.52
N ALA A 56 -3.76 -12.81 5.82
CA ALA A 56 -5.13 -12.61 6.33
C ALA A 56 -5.79 -11.25 5.98
N TYR A 57 -5.02 -10.34 5.37
CA TYR A 57 -5.46 -8.98 5.05
C TYR A 57 -5.47 -8.67 3.55
N SER A 58 -5.17 -9.65 2.68
CA SER A 58 -5.35 -9.51 1.22
C SER A 58 -6.82 -9.62 0.84
N GLY A 59 -7.65 -8.80 1.47
CA GLY A 59 -9.02 -8.60 1.07
C GLY A 59 -10.10 -9.15 1.99
N GLU A 60 -11.28 -9.40 1.44
CA GLU A 60 -12.49 -9.85 2.13
C GLU A 60 -12.64 -11.36 1.96
N GLY A 61 -12.87 -12.14 3.02
CA GLY A 61 -13.07 -13.56 2.76
C GLY A 61 -13.46 -14.43 3.94
N SER A 62 -13.80 -15.65 3.56
CA SER A 62 -14.42 -16.70 4.37
C SER A 62 -13.42 -17.39 5.31
N SER A 63 -13.87 -18.41 6.02
CA SER A 63 -13.06 -19.21 6.95
C SER A 63 -11.84 -19.89 6.32
N SER A 64 -11.69 -19.90 4.98
CA SER A 64 -10.54 -20.50 4.30
C SER A 64 -9.48 -19.48 3.81
N CYS A 65 -9.82 -18.44 3.02
CA CYS A 65 -8.87 -17.39 2.61
C CYS A 65 -9.54 -16.04 2.17
N PRO A 66 -8.82 -14.88 2.22
CA PRO A 66 -9.29 -13.57 1.71
C PRO A 66 -9.27 -13.42 0.18
N ASN A 67 -10.31 -12.83 -0.42
CA ASN A 67 -10.62 -12.85 -1.85
C ASN A 67 -9.58 -12.25 -2.82
N LEU A 68 -8.67 -11.38 -2.37
CA LEU A 68 -7.58 -10.90 -3.21
C LEU A 68 -6.49 -11.97 -3.29
N HIS A 69 -6.78 -13.06 -4.00
CA HIS A 69 -5.89 -14.21 -4.18
C HIS A 69 -5.01 -14.03 -5.42
N ASN A 70 -3.69 -13.91 -5.23
CA ASN A 70 -2.73 -13.84 -6.31
C ASN A 70 -1.34 -14.32 -5.86
N SER A 71 -0.64 -15.10 -6.69
CA SER A 71 0.63 -15.75 -6.35
C SER A 71 1.77 -14.79 -6.06
N ASP A 72 1.72 -13.58 -6.60
CA ASP A 72 2.75 -12.57 -6.45
C ASP A 72 2.54 -11.70 -5.20
N LEU A 73 1.37 -11.82 -4.54
CA LEU A 73 1.08 -11.06 -3.34
C LEU A 73 1.95 -11.51 -2.16
N VAL A 74 2.72 -10.56 -1.65
CA VAL A 74 3.37 -10.70 -0.36
C VAL A 74 2.36 -10.54 0.78
N ASN A 75 2.68 -11.00 2.00
CA ASN A 75 1.84 -10.76 3.18
C ASN A 75 1.47 -9.26 3.32
N GLN A 76 0.17 -8.99 3.31
CA GLN A 76 -0.43 -7.66 3.42
C GLN A 76 -0.57 -7.25 4.88
N ARG A 77 -0.42 -5.95 5.12
CA ARG A 77 -0.73 -5.32 6.40
C ARG A 77 -2.25 -5.16 6.58
N ALA A 78 -2.66 -4.93 7.82
CA ALA A 78 -4.04 -4.58 8.13
C ALA A 78 -4.41 -3.23 7.47
N PHE A 79 -5.65 -3.15 6.98
CA PHE A 79 -6.21 -1.91 6.44
C PHE A 79 -6.29 -0.82 7.52
N PRO A 80 -6.04 0.46 7.16
CA PRO A 80 -6.38 1.58 8.03
C PRO A 80 -7.90 1.72 8.16
N HIS A 81 -8.36 2.55 9.09
CA HIS A 81 -9.81 2.82 9.26
C HIS A 81 -10.47 3.46 8.03
N ALA A 82 -9.70 4.19 7.24
CA ALA A 82 -10.16 4.82 6.02
C ALA A 82 -9.00 4.97 5.03
N LEU A 83 -9.34 4.93 3.75
CA LEU A 83 -8.47 5.28 2.65
C LEU A 83 -9.00 6.53 1.96
N TYR A 84 -8.12 7.26 1.29
CA TYR A 84 -8.42 8.56 0.71
C TYR A 84 -8.02 8.60 -0.75
N ARG A 85 -8.82 9.28 -1.56
CA ARG A 85 -8.53 9.50 -2.98
C ARG A 85 -8.85 10.93 -3.38
N GLY A 86 -7.83 11.66 -3.80
CA GLY A 86 -8.01 12.94 -4.48
C GLY A 86 -8.51 12.72 -5.91
N ASP A 87 -9.61 13.35 -6.31
CA ASP A 87 -10.20 13.19 -7.64
C ASP A 87 -10.89 14.49 -8.10
N SER A 88 -11.03 14.65 -9.41
CA SER A 88 -11.70 15.81 -10.02
C SER A 88 -13.16 15.55 -10.36
N ARG A 89 -13.58 14.27 -10.39
CA ARG A 89 -14.96 13.89 -10.67
C ARG A 89 -15.90 14.28 -9.55
N LEU A 90 -17.14 14.60 -9.92
CA LEU A 90 -18.14 15.14 -9.00
C LEU A 90 -18.69 14.07 -8.07
N PRO A 91 -19.11 14.45 -6.84
CA PRO A 91 -19.66 13.52 -5.86
C PRO A 91 -20.83 12.69 -6.39
N TYR A 92 -21.71 13.29 -7.20
CA TYR A 92 -22.85 12.58 -7.78
C TYR A 92 -22.43 11.39 -8.64
N GLU A 93 -21.42 11.56 -9.49
CA GLU A 93 -20.89 10.50 -10.37
C GLU A 93 -20.32 9.36 -9.52
N ILE A 94 -19.45 9.71 -8.58
CA ILE A 94 -18.73 8.75 -7.76
C ILE A 94 -19.65 8.04 -6.76
N PHE A 95 -20.60 8.74 -6.14
CA PHE A 95 -21.58 8.11 -5.25
C PHE A 95 -22.53 7.19 -6.02
N THR A 96 -22.78 7.45 -7.31
CA THR A 96 -23.68 6.60 -8.10
C THR A 96 -22.99 5.36 -8.65
N HIS A 97 -21.72 5.45 -9.05
CA HIS A 97 -21.02 4.41 -9.80
C HIS A 97 -19.82 3.79 -9.08
N GLY A 98 -19.29 4.45 -8.06
CA GLY A 98 -18.02 4.09 -7.44
C GLY A 98 -16.83 4.54 -8.29
N PHE A 99 -15.71 3.85 -8.13
CA PHE A 99 -14.53 4.00 -8.99
C PHE A 99 -14.30 2.73 -9.80
N THR A 100 -13.91 2.90 -11.06
CA THR A 100 -13.44 1.82 -11.94
C THR A 100 -12.04 2.18 -12.43
N ALA A 101 -11.19 1.18 -12.54
CA ALA A 101 -9.84 1.30 -13.07
C ALA A 101 -9.88 1.68 -14.56
N ARG A 102 -8.72 2.08 -15.11
CA ARG A 102 -8.66 2.60 -16.48
C ARG A 102 -8.61 1.48 -17.53
N GLY A 103 -8.17 0.29 -17.12
CA GLY A 103 -8.15 -0.90 -17.94
C GLY A 103 -7.94 -2.13 -17.06
N SER A 104 -7.23 -3.10 -17.60
CA SER A 104 -7.01 -4.42 -17.00
C SER A 104 -5.54 -4.83 -16.93
N ASN A 105 -4.61 -3.87 -17.00
CA ASN A 105 -3.18 -4.15 -16.84
C ASN A 105 -2.82 -4.33 -15.36
N ASP A 106 -2.48 -5.57 -14.99
CA ASP A 106 -2.12 -5.99 -13.63
C ASP A 106 -0.65 -5.71 -13.26
N ASP A 107 0.17 -5.15 -14.17
CA ASP A 107 1.55 -4.74 -13.86
C ASP A 107 1.57 -3.59 -12.85
N LEU A 108 1.86 -3.92 -11.59
CA LEU A 108 1.90 -2.97 -10.49
C LEU A 108 3.08 -2.00 -10.62
N VAL A 109 4.21 -2.44 -11.19
CA VAL A 109 5.38 -1.57 -11.39
C VAL A 109 5.10 -0.52 -12.45
N SER A 110 4.44 -0.90 -13.54
CA SER A 110 3.96 0.04 -14.56
C SER A 110 2.96 1.04 -13.95
N HIS A 111 2.03 0.56 -13.11
CA HIS A 111 1.06 1.42 -12.42
C HIS A 111 1.72 2.55 -11.63
N ILE A 112 2.64 2.22 -10.71
CA ILE A 112 3.27 3.21 -9.83
C ILE A 112 4.21 4.15 -10.58
N GLN A 113 4.74 3.72 -11.71
CA GLN A 113 5.56 4.54 -12.62
C GLN A 113 4.71 5.44 -13.54
N GLY A 114 3.39 5.44 -13.35
CA GLY A 114 2.45 6.35 -14.00
C GLY A 114 1.75 5.78 -15.22
N ASP A 115 1.87 4.48 -15.52
CA ASP A 115 1.11 3.74 -16.54
C ASP A 115 0.90 4.54 -17.83
N ARG A 116 1.92 4.57 -18.68
CA ARG A 116 1.93 5.40 -19.91
C ARG A 116 0.84 5.01 -20.91
N THR A 117 0.39 3.77 -20.87
CA THR A 117 -0.69 3.22 -21.71
C THR A 117 -2.08 3.55 -21.19
N ASN A 118 -2.18 4.15 -20.00
CA ASN A 118 -3.42 4.58 -19.38
C ASN A 118 -4.44 3.43 -19.27
N ASN A 119 -3.98 2.21 -19.01
CA ASN A 119 -4.77 0.98 -18.99
C ASN A 119 -4.59 0.16 -17.69
N SER A 120 -4.05 0.76 -16.64
CA SER A 120 -3.86 0.12 -15.34
C SER A 120 -5.17 -0.42 -14.76
N ASN A 121 -5.09 -1.62 -14.19
CA ASN A 121 -6.15 -2.25 -13.43
C ASN A 121 -6.24 -1.74 -11.97
N PHE A 122 -5.41 -0.79 -11.58
CA PHE A 122 -5.35 -0.32 -10.20
C PHE A 122 -5.91 1.09 -10.05
N ILE A 123 -6.58 1.30 -8.92
CA ILE A 123 -7.09 2.60 -8.49
C ILE A 123 -6.28 3.04 -7.26
N SER A 124 -5.44 4.06 -7.45
CA SER A 124 -4.60 4.60 -6.38
C SER A 124 -5.44 5.28 -5.29
N THR A 125 -5.18 4.90 -4.05
CA THR A 125 -5.68 5.53 -2.83
C THR A 125 -4.53 5.65 -1.82
N SER A 126 -4.69 6.44 -0.77
CA SER A 126 -3.68 6.61 0.27
C SER A 126 -4.27 6.38 1.65
N GLY A 127 -3.49 5.81 2.57
CA GLY A 127 -3.80 5.79 3.99
C GLY A 127 -3.70 7.17 4.66
N ASN A 128 -3.13 8.17 3.96
CA ASN A 128 -2.90 9.50 4.47
C ASN A 128 -3.73 10.56 3.75
N LEU A 129 -4.64 11.20 4.50
CA LEU A 129 -5.47 12.28 4.01
C LEU A 129 -4.66 13.45 3.39
N GLY A 130 -3.58 13.88 4.03
CA GLY A 130 -2.78 15.02 3.58
C GLY A 130 -2.08 14.77 2.24
N LEU A 131 -1.73 13.52 1.95
CA LEU A 131 -1.22 13.13 0.63
C LEU A 131 -2.34 13.23 -0.43
N SER A 132 -3.52 12.70 -0.13
CA SER A 132 -4.68 12.82 -1.03
C SER A 132 -5.12 14.28 -1.25
N GLU A 133 -5.03 15.14 -0.24
CA GLU A 133 -5.27 16.59 -0.36
C GLU A 133 -4.25 17.23 -1.32
N THR A 134 -2.98 16.80 -1.28
CA THR A 134 -1.95 17.30 -2.22
C THR A 134 -2.27 16.93 -3.66
N PHE A 135 -2.72 15.70 -3.91
CA PHE A 135 -3.19 15.27 -5.23
C PHE A 135 -4.45 16.02 -5.67
N ALA A 136 -5.43 16.16 -4.78
CA ALA A 136 -6.67 16.88 -5.03
C ALA A 136 -6.41 18.36 -5.36
N ARG A 137 -5.44 18.99 -4.68
CA ARG A 137 -4.97 20.35 -4.98
C ARG A 137 -4.31 20.44 -6.36
N SER A 138 -3.42 19.50 -6.70
CA SER A 138 -2.74 19.46 -8.01
C SER A 138 -3.75 19.33 -9.17
N GLN A 139 -4.72 18.43 -9.04
CA GLN A 139 -5.78 18.27 -10.04
C GLN A 139 -6.71 19.50 -10.10
N GLY A 140 -7.03 20.10 -8.95
CA GLY A 140 -7.82 21.32 -8.89
C GLY A 140 -7.14 22.52 -9.58
N VAL A 141 -5.81 22.62 -9.58
CA VAL A 141 -5.08 23.61 -10.39
C VAL A 141 -5.35 23.41 -11.89
N ARG A 142 -5.35 22.17 -12.39
CA ARG A 142 -5.67 21.88 -13.80
C ARG A 142 -7.11 22.22 -14.15
N ASN A 143 -8.04 22.00 -13.23
CA ASN A 143 -9.44 22.40 -13.41
C ASN A 143 -9.57 23.94 -13.47
N LEU A 144 -8.87 24.67 -12.60
CA LEU A 144 -8.85 26.13 -12.65
C LEU A 144 -8.22 26.67 -13.94
N ASP A 145 -7.13 26.06 -14.40
CA ASP A 145 -6.48 26.42 -15.68
C ASP A 145 -7.41 26.18 -16.87
N SER A 146 -8.12 25.05 -16.87
CA SER A 146 -9.16 24.77 -17.87
C SER A 146 -10.30 25.79 -17.82
N ALA A 147 -10.67 26.28 -16.64
CA ALA A 147 -11.69 27.31 -16.48
C ALA A 147 -11.25 28.69 -17.00
N ILE A 148 -9.94 28.98 -17.04
CA ILE A 148 -9.40 30.20 -17.68
C ILE A 148 -9.54 30.14 -19.20
N ALA A 149 -9.31 28.96 -19.79
CA ALA A 149 -9.33 28.77 -21.24
C ALA A 149 -10.74 28.87 -21.85
N GLU A 150 -11.80 28.84 -21.04
CA GLU A 150 -13.16 29.00 -21.54
C GLU A 150 -13.49 30.48 -21.83
N PRO A 151 -13.96 30.84 -23.06
CA PRO A 151 -14.01 32.23 -23.57
C PRO A 151 -14.81 33.25 -22.74
N ALA A 152 -15.66 32.79 -21.84
CA ALA A 152 -16.34 33.62 -20.85
C ALA A 152 -17.06 32.67 -19.90
N CYS A 153 -16.36 32.08 -18.92
CA CYS A 153 -17.01 31.52 -17.72
C CYS A 153 -18.29 30.73 -18.04
N SER A 154 -18.18 29.78 -18.98
CA SER A 154 -19.33 29.46 -19.84
C SER A 154 -20.28 28.52 -19.13
N THR A 155 -21.50 28.98 -18.99
CA THR A 155 -22.70 28.29 -18.47
C THR A 155 -23.07 27.00 -19.22
N GLY A 156 -22.33 26.60 -20.26
CA GLY A 156 -22.68 25.50 -21.16
C GLY A 156 -22.63 24.11 -20.52
N LYS A 157 -21.60 23.82 -19.70
CA LYS A 157 -21.56 22.58 -18.90
C LYS A 157 -22.34 22.69 -17.58
N MET A 158 -22.73 23.90 -17.20
CA MET A 158 -23.48 24.17 -15.97
C MET A 158 -24.98 23.90 -16.10
N ALA A 159 -25.52 23.90 -17.31
CA ALA A 159 -26.94 23.64 -17.58
C ALA A 159 -27.40 22.23 -17.18
N ILE A 160 -26.50 21.23 -17.21
CA ILE A 160 -26.82 19.86 -16.76
C ILE A 160 -26.96 19.81 -15.23
N PHE A 161 -26.17 20.60 -14.48
CA PHE A 161 -26.17 20.60 -13.01
C PHE A 161 -27.16 21.59 -12.39
N ALA A 162 -27.60 22.61 -13.14
CA ALA A 162 -28.66 23.54 -12.72
C ALA A 162 -30.03 22.87 -12.52
N GLY A 163 -30.25 21.67 -13.09
CA GLY A 163 -31.47 20.89 -12.91
C GLY A 163 -31.57 20.09 -11.60
N ILE A 164 -30.51 20.07 -10.78
CA ILE A 164 -30.49 19.35 -9.50
C ILE A 164 -30.64 20.38 -8.36
N PRO A 165 -31.75 20.37 -7.58
CA PRO A 165 -32.14 21.45 -6.65
C PRO A 165 -31.14 21.85 -5.56
N TRP A 166 -30.02 21.13 -5.40
CA TRP A 166 -28.98 21.36 -4.39
C TRP A 166 -27.53 21.44 -4.93
N LEU A 167 -27.31 21.17 -6.23
CA LEU A 167 -25.99 21.18 -6.88
C LEU A 167 -25.80 22.38 -7.82
N GLY A 168 -26.90 22.95 -8.34
CA GLY A 168 -26.86 24.03 -9.33
C GLY A 168 -26.20 25.33 -8.83
N GLN A 169 -26.27 25.62 -7.53
CA GLN A 169 -25.77 26.87 -6.94
C GLN A 169 -24.24 26.88 -6.71
N LEU A 170 -23.60 25.72 -6.76
CA LEU A 170 -22.18 25.53 -6.41
C LEU A 170 -21.20 25.89 -7.53
N LEU A 171 -21.64 25.82 -8.78
CA LEU A 171 -20.79 26.04 -9.94
C LEU A 171 -20.96 27.44 -10.56
N LEU A 172 -22.06 28.14 -10.25
CA LEU A 172 -22.44 29.46 -10.81
C LEU A 172 -21.61 30.65 -10.29
N GLU A 173 -20.79 30.50 -9.24
CA GLU A 173 -19.92 31.57 -8.73
C GLU A 173 -18.66 31.83 -9.58
N SER A 174 -18.48 31.12 -10.70
CA SER A 174 -17.17 30.80 -11.29
C SER A 174 -16.37 31.94 -11.91
N CYS A 175 -16.93 33.15 -12.06
CA CYS A 175 -16.17 34.33 -12.47
C CYS A 175 -16.83 35.65 -12.07
N ILE A 176 -16.62 36.08 -10.82
CA ILE A 176 -16.96 37.45 -10.42
C ILE A 176 -15.64 38.21 -10.25
N GLY A 177 -15.29 39.03 -11.25
CA GLY A 177 -14.02 39.75 -11.31
C GLY A 177 -12.84 38.86 -11.75
N ASN A 178 -11.61 39.21 -11.32
CA ASN A 178 -10.38 38.48 -11.64
C ASN A 178 -10.16 37.23 -10.76
N VAL A 179 -11.19 36.70 -10.09
CA VAL A 179 -11.08 35.54 -9.19
C VAL A 179 -11.82 34.35 -9.79
N ILE A 180 -11.12 33.22 -9.89
CA ILE A 180 -11.61 31.96 -10.43
C ILE A 180 -11.76 30.99 -9.27
N ARG A 181 -12.85 30.24 -9.28
CA ARG A 181 -13.20 29.28 -8.23
C ARG A 181 -13.43 27.90 -8.85
N ALA A 182 -12.93 26.87 -8.20
CA ALA A 182 -13.21 25.47 -8.54
C ALA A 182 -13.37 24.65 -7.27
N GLU A 183 -14.16 23.58 -7.35
CA GLU A 183 -14.21 22.56 -6.32
C GLU A 183 -13.28 21.40 -6.66
N THR A 184 -12.76 20.77 -5.62
CA THR A 184 -11.90 19.59 -5.69
C THR A 184 -12.23 18.67 -4.52
N PHE A 185 -12.05 17.39 -4.74
CA PHE A 185 -12.66 16.35 -3.93
C PHE A 185 -11.62 15.41 -3.36
N VAL A 186 -11.75 15.11 -2.08
CA VAL A 186 -11.08 13.97 -1.46
C VAL A 186 -12.16 13.00 -0.98
N TYR A 187 -12.27 11.88 -1.69
CA TYR A 187 -13.19 10.81 -1.34
C TYR A 187 -12.64 10.01 -0.17
N VAL A 188 -13.52 9.70 0.77
CA VAL A 188 -13.23 8.88 1.93
C VAL A 188 -13.81 7.50 1.68
N ILE A 189 -12.95 6.50 1.75
CA ILE A 189 -13.25 5.12 1.37
C ILE A 189 -13.11 4.29 2.64
N ASP A 190 -14.16 3.55 2.97
CA ASP A 190 -14.14 2.58 4.05
C ASP A 190 -13.65 1.24 3.47
N PRO A 191 -12.42 0.82 3.78
CA PRO A 191 -11.88 -0.42 3.25
C PRO A 191 -12.62 -1.64 3.78
N MET A 192 -13.44 -1.54 4.84
CA MET A 192 -14.25 -2.66 5.31
C MET A 192 -15.25 -3.15 4.27
N TRP A 193 -15.66 -2.29 3.34
CA TRP A 193 -16.64 -2.56 2.27
C TRP A 193 -16.02 -2.76 0.89
N ALA A 194 -14.70 -2.64 0.82
CA ALA A 194 -13.94 -2.88 -0.38
C ALA A 194 -12.55 -3.34 0.04
N ARG A 195 -12.47 -4.57 0.52
CA ARG A 195 -11.18 -5.17 0.88
C ARG A 195 -10.65 -5.84 -0.37
N ASN A 196 -10.21 -5.06 -1.35
CA ASN A 196 -9.62 -5.58 -2.60
C ASN A 196 -8.44 -4.72 -3.03
N ALA A 197 -7.76 -4.11 -2.06
CA ALA A 197 -6.57 -3.31 -2.29
C ALA A 197 -5.32 -3.99 -1.73
N LEU A 198 -4.21 -3.78 -2.42
CA LEU A 198 -2.88 -4.16 -1.96
C LEU A 198 -2.14 -2.92 -1.46
N TYR A 199 -1.28 -3.09 -0.46
CA TYR A 199 -0.39 -2.03 0.01
C TYR A 199 0.89 -2.03 -0.82
N VAL A 200 1.02 -1.01 -1.67
CA VAL A 200 2.04 -0.93 -2.72
C VAL A 200 3.47 -1.02 -2.16
N PRO A 201 3.85 -0.27 -1.11
CA PRO A 201 5.22 -0.32 -0.61
C PRO A 201 5.65 -1.72 -0.12
N ASP A 202 4.72 -2.54 0.37
CA ASP A 202 5.06 -3.91 0.79
C ASP A 202 5.35 -4.80 -0.43
N GLN A 203 4.62 -4.63 -1.54
CA GLN A 203 4.83 -5.40 -2.77
C GLN A 203 6.16 -5.09 -3.45
N ILE A 204 6.60 -3.83 -3.43
CA ILE A 204 7.78 -3.39 -4.18
C ILE A 204 9.08 -3.39 -3.37
N ARG A 205 9.04 -3.81 -2.10
CA ARG A 205 10.20 -3.75 -1.18
C ARG A 205 11.38 -4.61 -1.62
N GLY A 206 11.19 -5.55 -2.54
CA GLY A 206 12.27 -6.29 -3.19
C GLY A 206 13.21 -5.41 -4.03
N ASN A 207 12.78 -4.20 -4.41
CA ASN A 207 13.59 -3.22 -5.12
C ASN A 207 13.73 -1.93 -4.30
N ALA A 208 14.95 -1.68 -3.78
CA ALA A 208 15.23 -0.53 -2.92
C ALA A 208 15.00 0.83 -3.60
N ASN A 209 15.16 0.93 -4.92
CA ASN A 209 14.92 2.18 -5.64
C ASN A 209 13.43 2.48 -5.74
N LEU A 210 12.63 1.49 -6.16
CA LEU A 210 11.18 1.63 -6.20
C LEU A 210 10.62 1.92 -4.80
N TYR A 211 11.02 1.14 -3.81
CA TYR A 211 10.58 1.33 -2.43
C TYR A 211 10.85 2.75 -1.91
N ARG A 212 12.09 3.25 -2.03
CA ARG A 212 12.43 4.61 -1.57
C ARG A 212 11.63 5.70 -2.29
N GLN A 213 11.32 5.49 -3.56
CA GLN A 213 10.61 6.48 -4.37
C GLN A 213 9.12 6.54 -4.04
N TYR A 214 8.48 5.40 -3.75
CA TYR A 214 7.02 5.30 -3.65
C TYR A 214 6.49 5.07 -2.23
N VAL A 215 7.34 4.69 -1.25
CA VAL A 215 6.90 4.45 0.14
C VAL A 215 6.20 5.65 0.76
N SER A 216 6.62 6.87 0.41
CA SER A 216 6.05 8.11 0.97
C SER A 216 4.62 8.39 0.49
N GLN A 217 4.12 7.68 -0.53
CA GLN A 217 2.75 7.85 -1.02
C GLN A 217 1.72 7.14 -0.14
N ASP A 218 2.17 6.24 0.74
CA ASP A 218 1.30 5.41 1.61
C ASP A 218 0.16 4.77 0.80
N GLU A 219 0.53 4.25 -0.39
CA GLU A 219 -0.43 3.89 -1.42
C GLU A 219 -1.06 2.52 -1.16
N TRP A 220 -2.39 2.51 -1.24
CA TRP A 220 -3.22 1.33 -1.34
C TRP A 220 -3.85 1.28 -2.73
N ALA A 221 -3.48 0.27 -3.51
CA ALA A 221 -3.92 0.10 -4.88
C ALA A 221 -5.10 -0.87 -4.92
N TYR A 222 -6.30 -0.35 -5.14
CA TYR A 222 -7.51 -1.13 -5.32
C TYR A 222 -7.51 -1.82 -6.68
N VAL A 223 -7.87 -3.11 -6.72
CA VAL A 223 -7.95 -3.87 -7.97
C VAL A 223 -9.31 -3.66 -8.62
N HIS A 224 -9.26 -3.12 -9.84
CA HIS A 224 -10.33 -2.88 -10.80
C HIS A 224 -11.49 -1.96 -10.37
N ARG A 225 -12.04 -2.13 -9.16
CA ARG A 225 -13.23 -1.41 -8.74
C ARG A 225 -13.20 -1.05 -7.26
N ILE A 226 -13.74 0.12 -6.94
CA ILE A 226 -14.16 0.51 -5.61
C ILE A 226 -15.68 0.70 -5.68
N PRO A 227 -16.49 -0.19 -5.08
CA PRO A 227 -17.94 -0.06 -5.11
C PRO A 227 -18.38 1.24 -4.42
N ARG A 228 -19.51 1.79 -4.84
CA ARG A 228 -20.04 3.04 -4.24
C ARG A 228 -20.37 2.88 -2.77
N GLU A 229 -20.73 1.68 -2.34
CA GLU A 229 -21.06 1.31 -0.96
C GLU A 229 -19.83 1.48 -0.05
N ALA A 230 -18.61 1.33 -0.60
CA ALA A 230 -17.38 1.58 0.14
C ALA A 230 -17.01 3.04 0.25
N ILE A 231 -17.72 3.95 -0.41
CA ILE A 231 -17.42 5.37 -0.36
C ILE A 231 -18.25 5.99 0.75
N LEU A 232 -17.63 6.28 1.89
CA LEU A 232 -18.27 6.95 3.05
C LEU A 232 -18.86 8.31 2.68
N GLY A 233 -18.13 9.04 1.85
CA GLY A 233 -18.48 10.39 1.45
C GLY A 233 -17.28 11.10 0.84
N VAL A 234 -17.36 12.43 0.82
CA VAL A 234 -16.36 13.28 0.18
C VAL A 234 -16.13 14.55 0.97
N ARG A 235 -14.87 14.90 1.14
CA ARG A 235 -14.44 16.20 1.64
C ARG A 235 -14.33 17.13 0.44
N VAL A 236 -15.12 18.19 0.45
CA VAL A 236 -15.15 19.20 -0.62
C VAL A 236 -14.23 20.34 -0.23
N TYR A 237 -13.31 20.66 -1.12
CA TYR A 237 -12.37 21.76 -0.98
C TYR A 237 -12.68 22.83 -2.01
N LYS A 238 -12.75 24.08 -1.55
CA LYS A 238 -12.85 25.26 -2.40
C LYS A 238 -11.45 25.70 -2.76
N MET A 239 -11.17 25.76 -4.06
CA MET A 239 -9.98 26.38 -4.61
C MET A 239 -10.30 27.71 -5.22
N THR A 240 -9.50 28.71 -4.91
CA THR A 240 -9.60 30.02 -5.55
C THR A 240 -8.24 30.50 -5.99
N ALA A 241 -8.19 31.16 -7.14
CA ALA A 241 -6.98 31.83 -7.62
C ALA A 241 -7.37 33.06 -8.43
N ARG A 242 -6.43 33.98 -8.61
CA ARG A 242 -6.62 35.15 -9.47
C ARG A 242 -6.14 34.88 -10.89
N ARG A 243 -6.78 35.52 -11.85
CA ARG A 243 -6.30 35.64 -13.23
C ARG A 243 -5.31 36.80 -13.32
N ASP A 244 -4.14 36.54 -13.89
CA ASP A 244 -3.14 37.56 -14.22
C ASP A 244 -3.49 38.26 -15.54
N ARG A 245 -2.83 39.40 -15.81
CA ARG A 245 -3.01 40.18 -17.07
C ARG A 245 -2.66 39.40 -18.34
N GLY A 246 -1.95 38.28 -18.23
CA GLY A 246 -1.55 37.43 -19.36
C GLY A 246 -2.46 36.23 -19.59
N ASP A 247 -3.65 36.19 -19.00
CA ASP A 247 -4.58 35.06 -19.08
C ASP A 247 -4.02 33.75 -18.53
N THR A 248 -3.15 33.88 -17.53
CA THR A 248 -2.61 32.77 -16.75
C THR A 248 -3.12 32.83 -15.32
N LEU A 249 -3.07 31.70 -14.62
CA LEU A 249 -3.44 31.63 -13.21
C LEU A 249 -2.31 32.15 -12.32
N ASP A 250 -2.59 33.12 -11.46
CA ASP A 250 -1.66 33.55 -10.41
C ASP A 250 -1.67 32.54 -9.25
N LEU A 251 -0.80 31.53 -9.36
CA LEU A 251 -0.64 30.49 -8.35
C LEU A 251 -0.24 31.02 -6.97
N ARG A 252 0.28 32.26 -6.85
CA ARG A 252 0.62 32.87 -5.54
C ARG A 252 -0.63 33.22 -4.75
N THR A 253 -1.75 33.38 -5.42
CA THR A 253 -3.06 33.67 -4.81
C THR A 253 -3.89 32.41 -4.58
N LEU A 254 -3.34 31.24 -4.91
CA LEU A 254 -4.03 29.96 -4.82
C LEU A 254 -4.38 29.63 -3.36
N THR A 255 -5.67 29.60 -3.06
CA THR A 255 -6.19 29.04 -1.82
C THR A 255 -6.72 27.63 -2.04
N PHE A 256 -6.62 26.78 -1.02
CA PHE A 256 -7.19 25.44 -0.97
C PHE A 256 -7.75 25.25 0.43
N THR A 257 -9.07 25.35 0.55
CA THR A 257 -9.73 25.41 1.86
C THR A 257 -10.82 24.35 1.91
N TYR A 258 -10.80 23.52 2.96
CA TYR A 258 -11.89 22.60 3.24
C TYR A 258 -13.18 23.39 3.50
N GLU A 259 -14.26 23.00 2.83
CA GLU A 259 -15.55 23.68 2.97
C GLU A 259 -16.54 22.82 3.74
N ARG A 260 -16.77 21.59 3.30
CA ARG A 260 -17.80 20.70 3.86
C ARG A 260 -17.53 19.23 3.57
N PHE A 261 -18.21 18.36 4.31
CA PHE A 261 -18.28 16.94 4.04
C PHE A 261 -19.66 16.61 3.50
N LEU A 262 -19.72 15.87 2.39
CA LEU A 262 -20.97 15.31 1.87
C LEU A 262 -20.93 13.80 2.10
N ALA A 263 -21.87 13.32 2.91
CA ALA A 263 -22.03 11.89 3.15
C ALA A 263 -22.65 11.21 1.93
N ASN A 264 -22.21 10.00 1.63
CA ASN A 264 -22.81 9.17 0.59
C ASN A 264 -23.97 8.36 1.20
N HIS A 265 -25.21 8.58 0.74
CA HIS A 265 -26.35 7.82 1.25
C HIS A 265 -26.28 6.34 0.86
N TYR A 266 -25.57 5.97 -0.21
CA TYR A 266 -25.40 4.58 -0.62
C TYR A 266 -24.45 3.78 0.29
N HIS A 267 -23.60 4.44 1.10
CA HIS A 267 -22.73 3.73 2.05
C HIS A 267 -23.52 2.94 3.10
N THR A 268 -24.71 3.42 3.46
CA THR A 268 -25.59 2.73 4.42
C THR A 268 -26.39 1.57 3.82
N ALA A 269 -26.27 1.33 2.50
CA ALA A 269 -26.97 0.27 1.80
C ALA A 269 -26.31 -1.11 2.02
N ALA A 270 -26.99 -2.16 1.58
CA ALA A 270 -26.61 -3.55 1.81
C ALA A 270 -25.14 -3.85 1.46
N ARG A 271 -24.55 -4.75 2.26
CA ARG A 271 -23.17 -5.23 2.16
C ARG A 271 -22.95 -5.88 0.79
N ILE A 272 -22.13 -5.26 -0.06
CA ILE A 272 -21.69 -5.88 -1.31
C ILE A 272 -20.18 -6.01 -1.26
N ASP A 273 -19.74 -7.25 -1.08
CA ASP A 273 -18.34 -7.63 -1.09
C ASP A 273 -17.94 -7.72 -2.58
N TYR A 274 -16.96 -6.92 -2.99
CA TYR A 274 -16.44 -6.97 -4.35
C TYR A 274 -15.24 -7.91 -4.43
N ASP A 275 -15.35 -8.95 -5.23
CA ASP A 275 -14.26 -9.86 -5.57
C ASP A 275 -13.80 -9.62 -7.02
N PRO A 276 -12.56 -9.16 -7.25
CA PRO A 276 -12.04 -8.96 -8.60
C PRO A 276 -11.86 -10.27 -9.38
N GLY A 277 -11.76 -11.44 -8.73
CA GLY A 277 -11.71 -12.74 -9.40
C GLY A 277 -13.04 -13.17 -10.04
N ASP A 278 -14.15 -12.67 -9.51
CA ASP A 278 -15.49 -12.89 -10.06
C ASP A 278 -15.89 -11.84 -11.10
N ASP A 279 -15.11 -10.77 -11.26
CA ASP A 279 -15.32 -9.74 -12.27
C ASP A 279 -14.59 -10.09 -13.58
N PRO A 280 -15.30 -10.51 -14.65
CA PRO A 280 -14.67 -10.91 -15.90
C PRO A 280 -13.95 -9.75 -16.61
N ILE A 281 -14.25 -8.49 -16.26
CA ILE A 281 -13.62 -7.30 -16.84
C ILE A 281 -12.32 -6.95 -16.09
N ALA A 282 -12.21 -7.34 -14.82
CA ALA A 282 -11.00 -7.13 -14.05
C ALA A 282 -9.83 -7.94 -14.59
N HIS A 283 -10.09 -9.09 -15.24
CA HIS A 283 -9.07 -10.06 -15.67
C HIS A 283 -8.13 -10.54 -14.54
N TRP A 284 -8.53 -10.30 -13.29
CA TRP A 284 -7.75 -10.64 -12.11
C TRP A 284 -7.91 -12.11 -11.78
N ASN A 285 -6.80 -12.80 -11.56
CA ASN A 285 -6.83 -14.17 -11.07
C ASN A 285 -5.54 -14.49 -10.30
N TYR A 286 -5.47 -15.74 -9.82
CA TYR A 286 -4.33 -16.23 -9.06
C TYR A 286 -2.98 -16.05 -9.78
N TYR A 287 -2.98 -16.07 -11.11
CA TYR A 287 -1.79 -15.98 -11.97
C TYR A 287 -1.62 -14.63 -12.67
N SER A 288 -2.40 -13.60 -12.31
CA SER A 288 -2.17 -12.24 -12.81
C SER A 288 -0.75 -11.78 -12.45
N ASP A 289 0.04 -11.38 -13.44
CA ASP A 289 1.44 -11.01 -13.24
C ASP A 289 1.56 -9.56 -12.75
N LEU A 290 1.90 -9.41 -11.47
CA LEU A 290 2.06 -8.09 -10.86
C LEU A 290 3.40 -7.42 -11.21
N HIS A 291 4.31 -8.16 -11.85
CA HIS A 291 5.70 -7.78 -12.10
C HIS A 291 6.43 -7.26 -10.85
N THR A 292 6.01 -7.72 -9.67
CA THR A 292 6.59 -7.26 -8.40
C THR A 292 8.01 -7.78 -8.26
N PRO A 293 8.96 -6.94 -7.82
CA PRO A 293 10.33 -7.38 -7.58
C PRO A 293 10.38 -8.53 -6.58
N SER A 294 11.18 -9.55 -6.88
CA SER A 294 11.38 -10.65 -5.95
C SER A 294 11.92 -10.16 -4.61
N LEU A 295 11.38 -10.69 -3.52
CA LEU A 295 11.91 -10.42 -2.19
C LEU A 295 13.25 -11.14 -2.03
N PRO A 296 14.33 -10.47 -1.59
CA PRO A 296 15.57 -11.14 -1.29
C PRO A 296 15.34 -12.22 -0.22
N VAL A 297 15.78 -13.43 -0.53
CA VAL A 297 15.69 -14.58 0.39
C VAL A 297 16.69 -14.36 1.51
N ASN A 298 16.24 -13.90 2.68
CA ASN A 298 17.03 -13.99 3.90
C ASN A 298 16.41 -15.03 4.84
N GLN A 299 17.20 -15.53 5.79
CA GLN A 299 16.78 -16.58 6.74
C GLN A 299 15.59 -16.14 7.62
N TYR A 300 15.28 -14.84 7.67
CA TYR A 300 14.22 -14.25 8.49
C TYR A 300 12.87 -14.09 7.77
N ASN A 301 12.86 -14.12 6.43
CA ASN A 301 11.63 -14.00 5.63
C ASN A 301 10.82 -15.31 5.55
N ARG A 302 11.37 -16.43 6.07
CA ARG A 302 10.59 -17.66 6.33
C ARG A 302 9.94 -17.52 7.71
N GLY A 303 8.70 -17.03 7.74
CA GLY A 303 7.88 -17.00 8.97
C GLY A 303 7.48 -15.61 9.47
N CYS A 304 7.53 -14.57 8.64
CA CYS A 304 7.07 -13.25 9.07
C CYS A 304 5.55 -13.21 9.26
N SER A 305 5.13 -12.98 10.50
CA SER A 305 3.74 -12.70 10.85
C SER A 305 3.35 -11.30 10.37
N ALA A 306 2.05 -11.07 10.15
CA ALA A 306 1.52 -9.76 9.80
C ALA A 306 1.74 -8.68 10.88
N ALA A 307 2.09 -9.08 12.12
CA ALA A 307 2.33 -8.16 13.24
C ALA A 307 3.78 -7.69 13.33
N ASP A 308 4.75 -8.55 13.00
CA ASP A 308 6.16 -8.31 13.35
C ASP A 308 7.00 -7.75 12.20
N MET A 309 6.46 -7.70 10.97
CA MET A 309 7.08 -7.14 9.76
C MET A 309 8.58 -7.47 9.58
N CYS A 310 9.02 -8.64 10.02
CA CYS A 310 10.45 -9.01 10.05
C CYS A 310 11.35 -7.91 10.67
N ARG A 311 10.92 -7.23 11.74
CA ARG A 311 11.76 -6.25 12.46
C ARG A 311 12.91 -6.98 13.16
N GLY A 312 14.07 -7.04 12.52
CA GLY A 312 15.29 -7.58 13.12
C GLY A 312 16.31 -8.07 12.10
N GLY A 313 16.86 -7.15 11.31
CA GLY A 313 18.15 -7.33 10.63
C GLY A 313 19.18 -6.40 11.26
#